data_AF-A0A926IFD8-F1
#
_entry.id   AF-A0A926IFD8-F1
#
_cell.length_a   1.000
_cell.length_b   1.000
_cell.length_c   1.000
_cell.angle_alpha   90.00
_cell.angle_beta   90.00
_cell.angle_gamma   90.00
#
_symmetry.space_group_name_H-M   'P 1'
#
loop_
_entity.id
_entity.type
_entity.pdbx_description
1 polymer ?
#
loop_
_entity_poly.entity_id
_entity_poly.type
_entity_poly.pdbx_seq_one_letter_code
_entity_poly.pdbx_strand_id
1 'polypeptide(L)'
;MDRFKEFLKSLGYTDEQITAVVNGMKEQKIYLSNEENIDERYIKLKGKYETQKTELKTANDTITELKKNNPDVEGLQTKIKEYEKTIETMGKDAQQKEFDLALENELIKLNVHSTKAARAELDMDKIKYENGQFTGLKEQTDTWATDKTFLIKTGQTKTLYNPAGGEGGTTSLAATIATQRNASHQVQTNNPYANAWDVK
;
A
#
# COMPACT_ATOMS: atom_id res chain seq x y z
N MET A 1 79.80 -11.61 -7.18
CA MET A 1 80.94 -12.55 -7.20
C MET A 1 82.27 -11.81 -7.30
N ASP A 2 82.34 -10.70 -8.03
CA ASP A 2 83.60 -9.96 -8.24
C ASP A 2 84.18 -9.36 -6.94
N ARG A 3 83.34 -8.78 -6.07
CA ARG A 3 83.76 -8.34 -4.72
C ARG A 3 84.42 -9.43 -3.87
N PHE A 4 83.94 -10.67 -3.97
CA PHE A 4 84.52 -11.80 -3.25
C PHE A 4 85.89 -12.17 -3.82
N LYS A 5 86.03 -12.18 -5.15
CA LYS A 5 87.31 -12.38 -5.81
C LYS A 5 88.31 -11.28 -5.46
N GLU A 6 87.88 -10.01 -5.44
CA GLU A 6 88.70 -8.87 -5.02
C GLU A 6 89.17 -8.98 -3.56
N PHE A 7 88.29 -9.43 -2.66
CA PHE A 7 88.66 -9.71 -1.27
C PHE A 7 89.72 -10.82 -1.17
N LEU A 8 89.60 -11.90 -1.95
CA LEU A 8 90.64 -12.93 -1.97
C LEU A 8 91.96 -12.40 -2.55
N LYS A 9 91.93 -11.54 -3.58
CA LYS A 9 93.14 -10.88 -4.10
C LYS A 9 93.82 -10.01 -3.05
N SER A 10 93.06 -9.24 -2.27
CA SER A 10 93.63 -8.38 -1.23
C SER A 10 94.26 -9.16 -0.07
N LEU A 11 93.86 -10.43 0.11
CA LEU A 11 94.48 -11.38 1.05
C LEU A 11 95.73 -12.07 0.48
N GLY A 12 96.08 -11.84 -0.80
CA GLY A 12 97.29 -12.37 -1.43
C GLY A 12 97.14 -13.70 -2.18
N TYR A 13 95.91 -14.17 -2.43
CA TYR A 13 95.68 -15.36 -3.26
C TYR A 13 95.96 -15.10 -4.75
N THR A 14 96.53 -16.08 -5.45
CA THR A 14 96.78 -15.99 -6.91
C THR A 14 95.50 -16.18 -7.72
N ASP A 15 95.49 -15.71 -8.97
CA ASP A 15 94.33 -15.86 -9.87
C ASP A 15 93.93 -17.33 -10.10
N GLU A 16 94.89 -18.27 -10.14
CA GLU A 16 94.58 -19.70 -10.22
C GLU A 16 93.90 -20.22 -8.94
N GLN A 17 94.40 -19.84 -7.76
CA GLN A 17 93.81 -20.24 -6.47
C GLN A 17 92.39 -19.70 -6.32
N ILE A 18 92.17 -18.44 -6.69
CA ILE A 18 90.84 -17.81 -6.67
C ILE A 18 89.89 -18.55 -7.61
N THR A 19 90.34 -18.88 -8.81
CA THR A 19 89.53 -19.63 -9.78
C THR A 19 89.15 -21.02 -9.24
N ALA A 20 90.09 -21.73 -8.62
CA ALA A 20 89.82 -23.01 -7.98
C ALA A 20 88.80 -22.90 -6.84
N VAL A 21 88.91 -21.88 -5.97
CA VAL A 21 87.93 -21.62 -4.90
C VAL A 21 86.54 -21.34 -5.47
N VAL A 22 86.44 -20.48 -6.49
CA VAL A 22 85.15 -20.13 -7.11
C VAL A 22 84.49 -21.35 -7.78
N ASN A 23 85.28 -22.20 -8.45
CA ASN A 23 84.76 -23.43 -9.05
C ASN A 23 84.32 -24.43 -7.97
N GLY A 24 85.13 -24.61 -6.92
CA GLY A 24 84.77 -25.45 -5.78
C GLY A 24 83.50 -24.99 -5.07
N MET A 25 83.29 -23.68 -4.91
CA MET A 25 82.03 -23.14 -4.39
C MET A 25 80.84 -23.55 -5.26
N LYS A 26 80.97 -23.47 -6.59
CA LYS A 26 79.90 -23.87 -7.51
C LYS A 26 79.59 -25.37 -7.42
N GLU A 27 80.62 -26.21 -7.38
CA GLU A 27 80.48 -27.67 -7.23
C GLU A 27 79.81 -28.05 -5.90
N GLN A 28 80.21 -27.39 -4.82
CA GLN A 28 79.65 -27.57 -3.48
C GLN A 28 78.34 -26.78 -3.26
N LYS A 29 77.83 -26.10 -4.30
CA LYS A 29 76.59 -25.30 -4.25
C LYS A 29 76.59 -24.23 -3.15
N ILE A 30 77.74 -23.63 -2.89
CA ILE A 30 77.91 -22.49 -1.99
C ILE A 30 77.60 -21.22 -2.79
N TYR A 31 76.58 -20.49 -2.36
CA TYR A 31 76.17 -19.24 -2.98
C TYR A 31 76.45 -18.07 -2.04
N LEU A 32 76.84 -16.93 -2.61
CA LEU A 32 76.98 -15.68 -1.87
C LEU A 32 75.70 -14.87 -2.00
N SER A 33 75.25 -14.32 -0.89
CA SER A 33 74.16 -13.34 -0.81
C SER A 33 74.72 -12.02 -0.31
N ASN A 34 74.15 -10.90 -0.76
CA ASN A 34 74.45 -9.58 -0.19
C ASN A 34 73.77 -9.38 1.18
N GLU A 35 72.81 -10.23 1.51
CA GLU A 35 72.00 -10.19 2.72
C GLU A 35 72.41 -11.33 3.66
N GLU A 36 72.68 -10.99 4.91
CA GLU A 36 73.04 -11.94 5.97
C GLU A 36 71.84 -12.83 6.35
N ASN A 37 72.11 -14.09 6.71
CA ASN A 37 71.10 -15.07 7.17
C ASN A 37 69.93 -15.28 6.20
N ILE A 38 70.21 -15.26 4.89
CA ILE A 38 69.16 -15.33 3.85
C ILE A 38 68.33 -16.61 3.93
N ASP A 39 68.94 -17.75 4.28
CA ASP A 39 68.25 -19.03 4.40
C ASP A 39 67.21 -19.00 5.54
N GLU A 40 67.59 -18.47 6.70
CA GLU A 40 66.65 -18.32 7.82
C GLU A 40 65.52 -17.34 7.50
N ARG A 41 65.84 -16.22 6.85
CA ARG A 41 64.84 -15.23 6.43
C ARG A 41 63.88 -15.82 5.40
N TYR A 42 64.38 -16.60 4.45
CA TYR A 42 63.58 -17.26 3.44
C TYR A 42 62.62 -18.28 4.06
N ILE A 43 63.11 -19.13 4.98
CA ILE A 43 62.27 -20.11 5.69
C ILE A 43 61.17 -19.39 6.48
N LYS A 44 61.51 -18.33 7.23
CA LYS A 44 60.53 -17.52 7.99
C LYS A 44 59.50 -16.86 7.06
N LEU A 45 59.95 -16.28 5.94
CA LEU A 45 59.08 -15.63 4.97
C LEU A 45 58.13 -16.62 4.31
N LYS A 46 58.63 -17.78 3.90
CA LYS A 46 57.83 -18.86 3.34
C LYS A 46 56.79 -19.35 4.34
N GLY A 47 57.17 -19.52 5.61
CA GLY A 47 56.23 -19.86 6.69
C GLY A 47 55.11 -18.84 6.81
N LYS A 48 55.43 -17.54 6.91
CA LYS A 48 54.43 -16.46 6.96
C LYS A 48 53.51 -16.45 5.74
N TYR A 49 54.08 -16.65 4.56
CA TYR A 49 53.31 -16.69 3.31
C TYR A 49 52.30 -17.84 3.30
N GLU A 50 52.70 -19.06 3.69
CA GLU A 50 51.79 -20.20 3.73
C GLU A 50 50.71 -20.04 4.81
N THR A 51 51.03 -19.43 5.96
CA THR A 51 50.04 -19.05 6.98
C THR A 51 49.02 -18.07 6.41
N GLN A 52 49.46 -16.94 5.85
CA GLN A 52 48.58 -15.92 5.29
C GLN A 52 47.73 -16.45 4.13
N LYS A 53 48.29 -17.32 3.30
CA LYS A 53 47.57 -17.97 2.20
C LYS A 53 46.45 -18.87 2.72
N THR A 54 46.71 -19.62 3.78
CA THR A 54 45.70 -20.45 4.46
C THR A 54 44.60 -19.58 5.07
N GLU A 55 44.96 -18.53 5.80
CA GLU A 55 44.01 -17.58 6.40
C GLU A 55 43.13 -16.92 5.35
N LEU A 56 43.70 -16.47 4.23
CA LEU A 56 42.96 -15.86 3.13
C LEU A 56 41.97 -16.85 2.50
N LYS A 57 42.38 -18.11 2.33
CA LYS A 57 41.47 -19.15 1.83
C LYS A 57 40.30 -19.36 2.79
N THR A 58 40.57 -19.54 4.07
CA THR A 58 39.53 -19.72 5.09
C THR A 58 38.59 -18.52 5.14
N ALA A 59 39.11 -17.29 5.11
CA ALA A 59 38.28 -16.08 5.10
C ALA A 59 37.35 -16.04 3.88
N ASN A 60 37.85 -16.38 2.69
CA ASN A 60 37.04 -16.42 1.47
C ASN A 60 35.97 -17.53 1.50
N ASP A 61 36.31 -18.71 2.04
CA ASP A 61 35.35 -19.80 2.24
C ASP A 61 34.24 -19.36 3.22
N THR A 62 34.60 -18.74 4.35
CA THR A 62 33.64 -18.18 5.32
C THR A 62 32.76 -17.09 4.72
N ILE A 63 33.31 -16.16 3.93
CA ILE A 63 32.52 -15.12 3.25
C ILE A 63 31.51 -15.76 2.29
N THR A 64 31.91 -16.80 1.56
CA THR A 64 31.05 -17.51 0.63
C THR A 64 29.90 -18.20 1.37
N GLU A 65 30.20 -18.87 2.49
CA GLU A 65 29.20 -19.52 3.32
C GLU A 65 28.24 -18.50 3.97
N LEU A 66 28.75 -17.38 4.48
CA LEU A 66 27.92 -16.29 5.01
C LEU A 66 26.99 -15.70 3.96
N LYS A 67 27.46 -15.50 2.72
CA LYS A 67 26.63 -15.04 1.60
C LYS A 67 25.56 -16.06 1.22
N LYS A 68 25.90 -17.35 1.20
CA LYS A 68 24.95 -18.45 0.91
C LYS A 68 23.88 -18.59 1.98
N ASN A 69 24.22 -18.37 3.25
CA ASN A 69 23.31 -18.51 4.39
C ASN A 69 22.47 -17.24 4.66
N ASN A 70 22.84 -16.09 4.07
CA ASN A 70 22.07 -14.84 4.16
C ASN A 70 21.65 -14.27 2.78
N PRO A 71 21.12 -15.07 1.83
CA PRO A 71 20.92 -14.65 0.46
C PRO A 71 19.72 -13.71 0.26
N ASP A 72 18.79 -13.66 1.23
CA ASP A 72 17.47 -13.05 1.05
C ASP A 72 17.20 -11.87 2.01
N VAL A 73 18.26 -11.19 2.46
CA VAL A 73 18.11 -10.01 3.35
C VAL A 73 17.28 -8.92 2.66
N GLU A 74 17.47 -8.70 1.36
CA GLU A 74 16.70 -7.74 0.57
C GLU A 74 15.23 -8.19 0.36
N GLY A 75 14.98 -9.48 0.13
CA GLY A 75 13.62 -10.02 0.01
C GLY A 75 12.86 -10.01 1.33
N LEU A 76 13.54 -10.28 2.45
CA LEU A 76 12.97 -10.14 3.80
C LEU A 76 12.62 -8.69 4.12
N GLN A 77 13.51 -7.73 3.81
CA GLN A 77 13.21 -6.31 3.98
C GLN A 77 12.03 -5.84 3.12
N THR A 78 11.89 -6.37 1.90
CA THR A 78 10.76 -6.07 1.02
C THR A 78 9.45 -6.58 1.61
N LYS A 79 9.40 -7.85 2.05
CA LYS A 79 8.21 -8.44 2.70
C LYS A 79 7.81 -7.71 3.98
N ILE A 80 8.78 -7.27 4.79
CA ILE A 80 8.52 -6.47 5.99
C ILE A 80 7.76 -5.19 5.63
N LYS A 81 8.22 -4.42 4.63
CA LYS A 81 7.53 -3.20 4.19
C LYS A 81 6.13 -3.47 3.64
N GLU A 82 5.96 -4.56 2.89
CA GLU A 82 4.64 -4.98 2.39
C GLU A 82 3.68 -5.32 3.53
N TYR A 83 4.15 -6.03 4.55
CA TYR A 83 3.36 -6.35 5.74
C TYR A 83 3.06 -5.11 6.59
N GLU A 84 4.03 -4.21 6.80
CA GLU A 84 3.80 -2.94 7.49
C GLU A 84 2.70 -2.13 6.81
N LYS A 85 2.73 -2.00 5.48
CA LYS A 85 1.69 -1.30 4.70
C LYS A 85 0.33 -2.00 4.80
N THR A 86 0.32 -3.33 4.77
CA THR A 86 -0.90 -4.12 4.91
C THR A 86 -1.53 -3.92 6.29
N ILE A 87 -0.73 -3.97 7.35
CA ILE A 87 -1.16 -3.75 8.74
C ILE A 87 -1.70 -2.33 8.93
N GLU A 88 -1.03 -1.31 8.38
CA GLU A 88 -1.50 0.08 8.44
C GLU A 88 -2.87 0.24 7.76
N THR A 89 -3.03 -0.37 6.59
CA THR A 89 -4.30 -0.33 5.82
C THR A 89 -5.41 -1.04 6.60
N MET A 90 -5.15 -2.25 7.12
CA MET A 90 -6.10 -2.99 7.94
C MET A 90 -6.50 -2.23 9.21
N GLY A 91 -5.55 -1.52 9.85
CA GLY A 91 -5.83 -0.68 11.01
C GLY A 91 -6.79 0.46 10.68
N LYS A 92 -6.55 1.17 9.57
CA LYS A 92 -7.44 2.24 9.08
C LYS A 92 -8.84 1.73 8.73
N ASP A 93 -8.91 0.59 8.03
CA ASP A 93 -10.19 -0.02 7.64
C ASP A 93 -11.00 -0.48 8.87
N ALA A 94 -10.32 -1.06 9.87
CA ALA A 94 -10.96 -1.47 11.12
C ALA A 94 -11.50 -0.26 11.90
N GLN A 95 -10.72 0.81 12.03
CA GLN A 95 -11.16 2.06 12.68
C GLN A 95 -12.35 2.68 11.96
N GLN A 96 -12.31 2.75 10.63
CA GLN A 96 -13.42 3.29 9.84
C GLN A 96 -14.68 2.44 9.98
N LYS A 97 -14.55 1.11 9.94
CA LYS A 97 -15.68 0.19 10.13
C LYS A 97 -16.28 0.29 11.53
N GLU A 98 -15.45 0.44 12.56
CA GLU A 98 -15.91 0.63 13.93
C GLU A 98 -16.68 1.94 14.07
N PHE A 99 -16.13 3.05 13.55
CA PHE A 99 -16.81 4.34 13.48
C PHE A 99 -18.17 4.22 12.77
N ASP A 100 -18.20 3.60 11.58
CA ASP A 100 -19.41 3.49 10.76
C ASP A 100 -20.52 2.71 11.47
N LEU A 101 -20.18 1.57 12.07
CA LEU A 101 -21.12 0.74 12.82
C LEU A 101 -21.63 1.45 14.07
N ALA A 102 -20.74 2.10 14.81
CA ALA A 102 -21.11 2.85 16.00
C ALA A 102 -22.05 4.01 15.63
N LEU A 103 -21.76 4.74 14.56
CA LEU A 103 -22.58 5.86 14.10
C LEU A 103 -23.95 5.37 13.63
N GLU A 104 -23.99 4.28 12.87
CA GLU A 104 -25.25 3.68 12.43
C GLU A 104 -26.13 3.29 13.63
N ASN A 105 -25.55 2.68 14.67
CA ASN A 105 -26.27 2.33 15.88
C ASN A 105 -26.86 3.56 16.59
N GLU A 106 -26.10 4.65 16.72
CA GLU A 106 -26.61 5.90 17.31
C GLU A 106 -27.75 6.50 16.47
N LEU A 107 -27.63 6.50 15.14
CA LEU A 107 -28.69 6.97 14.26
C LEU A 107 -29.95 6.10 14.33
N ILE A 108 -29.81 4.79 14.48
CA ILE A 108 -30.94 3.88 14.71
C ILE A 108 -31.67 4.23 16.02
N LYS A 109 -30.94 4.51 17.10
CA LYS A 109 -31.53 4.91 18.40
C LYS A 109 -32.36 6.18 18.31
N LEU A 110 -32.01 7.09 17.41
CA LEU A 110 -32.79 8.30 17.10
C LEU A 110 -34.07 8.02 16.30
N ASN A 111 -34.33 6.76 15.96
CA ASN A 111 -35.52 6.31 15.23
C ASN A 111 -35.68 6.99 13.85
N VAL A 112 -34.57 7.17 13.13
CA VAL A 112 -34.59 7.81 11.81
C VAL A 112 -35.26 6.92 10.73
N HIS A 113 -35.81 7.56 9.70
CA HIS A 113 -36.35 6.89 8.51
C HIS A 113 -35.29 6.11 7.73
N SER A 114 -34.10 6.70 7.58
CA SER A 114 -32.94 6.09 6.93
C SER A 114 -31.66 6.59 7.57
N THR A 115 -30.83 5.67 8.07
CA THR A 115 -29.51 5.97 8.65
C THR A 115 -28.59 6.63 7.61
N LYS A 116 -28.69 6.22 6.34
CA LYS A 116 -27.97 6.84 5.23
C LYS A 116 -28.37 8.30 5.00
N ALA A 117 -29.66 8.60 5.01
CA ALA A 117 -30.14 9.99 4.83
C ALA A 117 -29.77 10.85 6.05
N ALA A 118 -29.94 10.33 7.26
CA ALA A 118 -29.52 11.01 8.48
C ALA A 118 -28.01 11.29 8.50
N ARG A 119 -27.20 10.33 8.05
CA ARG A 119 -25.74 10.49 7.94
C ARG A 119 -25.34 11.62 6.98
N ALA A 120 -26.09 11.84 5.90
CA ALA A 120 -25.81 12.90 4.93
C ALA A 120 -26.07 14.32 5.49
N GLU A 121 -26.83 14.42 6.57
CA GLU A 121 -27.17 15.68 7.23
C GLU A 121 -26.18 16.05 8.35
N LEU A 122 -25.20 15.17 8.61
CA LEU A 122 -24.16 15.38 9.62
C LEU A 122 -22.92 16.05 9.02
N ASP A 123 -22.36 16.99 9.77
CA ASP A 123 -21.02 17.51 9.59
C ASP A 123 -20.01 16.54 10.21
N MET A 124 -19.47 15.65 9.37
CA MET A 124 -18.58 14.57 9.78
C MET A 124 -17.24 15.06 10.32
N ASP A 125 -16.78 16.25 9.91
CA ASP A 125 -15.52 16.81 10.37
C ASP A 125 -15.59 17.24 11.85
N LYS A 126 -16.80 17.46 12.37
CA LYS A 126 -17.06 17.80 13.78
C LYS A 126 -17.39 16.61 14.66
N ILE A 127 -17.45 15.40 14.10
CA ILE A 127 -17.81 14.19 14.85
C ILE A 127 -16.55 13.36 15.08
N LYS A 128 -16.29 13.03 16.35
CA LYS A 128 -15.19 12.14 16.72
C LYS A 128 -15.71 10.97 17.52
N TYR A 129 -15.12 9.80 17.29
CA TYR A 129 -15.41 8.57 18.01
C TYR A 129 -14.16 8.10 18.74
N GLU A 130 -14.18 8.17 20.07
CA GLU A 130 -13.06 7.79 20.92
C GLU A 130 -13.58 7.02 22.12
N ASN A 131 -12.90 5.95 22.52
CA ASN A 131 -13.23 5.13 23.70
C ASN A 131 -14.71 4.67 23.75
N GLY A 132 -15.30 4.35 22.59
CA GLY A 132 -16.68 3.89 22.50
C GLY A 132 -17.74 4.99 22.56
N GLN A 133 -17.36 6.26 22.48
CA GLN A 133 -18.28 7.39 22.59
C GLN A 133 -18.10 8.42 21.47
N PHE A 134 -19.22 8.95 20.98
CA PHE A 134 -19.21 10.08 20.05
C PHE A 134 -19.19 11.42 20.77
N THR A 135 -18.34 12.32 20.31
CA THR A 135 -18.41 13.76 20.61
C THR A 135 -18.89 14.52 19.37
N GLY A 136 -19.58 15.64 19.57
CA GLY A 136 -20.17 16.45 18.48
C GLY A 136 -21.42 15.87 17.80
N LEU A 137 -21.66 14.55 17.88
CA LEU A 137 -22.84 13.91 17.29
C LEU A 137 -24.15 14.40 17.93
N LYS A 138 -24.22 14.42 19.27
CA LYS A 138 -25.43 14.79 20.00
C LYS A 138 -25.86 16.23 19.73
N GLU A 139 -24.90 17.15 19.67
CA GLU A 139 -25.15 18.57 19.40
C GLU A 139 -25.83 18.79 18.04
N GLN A 140 -25.48 17.96 17.05
CA GLN A 140 -26.08 18.04 15.72
C GLN A 140 -27.47 17.40 15.66
N THR A 141 -27.72 16.35 16.46
CA THR A 141 -28.96 15.55 16.39
C THR A 141 -30.05 16.02 17.35
N ASP A 142 -29.71 16.77 18.40
CA ASP A 142 -30.66 17.26 19.41
C ASP A 142 -31.80 18.11 18.81
N THR A 143 -31.55 18.86 17.73
CA THR A 143 -32.58 19.71 17.11
C THR A 143 -33.38 19.02 16.00
N TRP A 144 -32.99 17.81 15.57
CA TRP A 144 -33.62 17.13 14.44
C TRP A 144 -35.10 16.84 14.65
N ALA A 145 -35.53 16.60 15.90
CA ALA A 145 -36.93 16.40 16.23
C ALA A 145 -37.80 17.64 15.95
N THR A 146 -37.21 18.83 15.82
CA THR A 146 -37.90 20.09 15.53
C THR A 146 -37.59 20.58 14.11
N ASP A 147 -36.31 20.64 13.75
CA ASP A 147 -35.85 21.27 12.52
C ASP A 147 -35.88 20.33 11.31
N LYS A 148 -35.78 19.01 11.56
CA LYS A 148 -35.67 17.97 10.54
C LYS A 148 -36.63 16.81 10.80
N THR A 149 -37.88 17.15 11.12
CA THR A 149 -38.95 16.19 11.45
C THR A 149 -39.15 15.08 10.40
N PHE A 150 -38.89 15.38 9.12
CA PHE A 150 -38.95 14.41 8.03
C PHE A 150 -37.92 13.26 8.13
N LEU A 151 -36.87 13.43 8.94
CA LEU A 151 -35.87 12.39 9.20
C LEU A 151 -36.29 11.42 10.29
N ILE A 152 -37.15 11.82 11.23
CA ILE A 152 -37.51 11.04 12.42
C ILE A 152 -38.87 10.35 12.23
N LYS A 153 -38.93 9.04 12.50
CA LYS A 153 -40.19 8.29 12.48
C LYS A 153 -41.07 8.74 13.64
N THR A 154 -42.16 9.44 13.35
CA THR A 154 -43.13 9.93 14.35
C THR A 154 -44.22 8.91 14.71
N GLY A 155 -44.12 7.66 14.23
CA GLY A 155 -45.11 6.60 14.50
C GLY A 155 -46.48 6.81 13.85
N GLN A 156 -46.72 7.96 13.21
CA GLN A 156 -47.93 8.21 12.44
C GLN A 156 -47.80 7.55 11.06
N THR A 157 -48.33 6.33 10.94
CA THR A 157 -48.66 5.81 9.61
C THR A 157 -49.74 6.74 9.04
N LYS A 158 -49.42 7.45 7.95
CA LYS A 158 -50.50 7.94 7.08
C LYS A 158 -51.33 6.71 6.72
N THR A 159 -52.60 6.73 7.11
CA THR A 159 -53.58 5.70 6.79
C THR A 159 -53.46 5.34 5.32
N LEU A 160 -53.46 4.03 4.99
CA LEU A 160 -53.68 3.60 3.60
C LEU A 160 -54.88 4.38 3.08
N TYR A 161 -54.75 4.96 1.89
CA TYR A 161 -55.90 5.47 1.15
C TYR A 161 -56.89 4.31 1.02
N ASN A 162 -57.94 4.36 1.83
CA ASN A 162 -59.07 3.43 1.78
C ASN A 162 -60.19 4.18 1.06
N PRO A 163 -60.19 4.23 -0.28
CA PRO A 163 -61.33 4.77 -1.00
C PRO A 163 -62.53 3.92 -0.59
N ALA A 164 -63.64 4.58 -0.25
CA ALA A 164 -64.88 3.88 0.02
C ALA A 164 -65.14 2.89 -1.12
N GLY A 165 -65.23 1.60 -0.78
CA GLY A 165 -65.65 0.57 -1.71
C GLY A 165 -66.91 1.06 -2.41
N GLY A 166 -66.87 1.05 -3.75
CA GLY A 166 -67.74 1.87 -4.58
C GLY A 166 -69.20 1.84 -4.18
N GLU A 167 -69.69 2.99 -3.74
CA GLU A 167 -71.10 3.37 -3.88
C GLU A 167 -71.18 4.66 -4.71
N GLY A 168 -71.60 4.44 -5.96
CA GLY A 168 -72.25 5.37 -6.88
C GLY A 168 -72.02 6.88 -6.72
N GLY A 169 -70.97 7.38 -7.38
CA GLY A 169 -70.83 8.80 -7.73
C GLY A 169 -70.14 8.91 -9.09
N THR A 170 -70.85 8.59 -10.17
CA THR A 170 -70.30 8.49 -11.52
C THR A 170 -69.91 9.86 -12.07
N THR A 171 -68.64 10.23 -11.96
CA THR A 171 -67.87 10.75 -13.10
C THR A 171 -66.38 10.63 -12.79
N SER A 172 -65.73 9.62 -13.35
CA SER A 172 -64.27 9.62 -13.42
C SER A 172 -63.81 10.84 -14.22
N LEU A 173 -62.57 11.32 -14.01
CA LEU A 173 -61.99 12.40 -14.81
C LEU A 173 -62.16 12.15 -16.33
N ALA A 174 -62.10 10.89 -16.75
CA ALA A 174 -62.38 10.46 -18.12
C ALA A 174 -63.84 10.69 -18.55
N ALA A 175 -64.81 10.45 -17.66
CA ALA A 175 -66.21 10.77 -17.91
C ALA A 175 -66.43 12.28 -17.99
N THR A 176 -65.80 13.08 -17.13
CA THR A 176 -65.91 14.55 -17.17
C THR A 176 -65.32 15.13 -18.47
N ILE A 177 -64.16 14.61 -18.91
CA ILE A 177 -63.55 15.00 -20.19
C ILE A 177 -64.45 14.61 -21.36
N ALA A 178 -65.08 13.43 -21.34
CA ALA A 178 -66.02 13.01 -22.38
C ALA A 178 -67.27 13.90 -22.43
N THR A 179 -67.85 14.25 -21.27
CA THR A 179 -69.00 15.17 -21.21
C THR A 179 -68.63 16.57 -21.69
N GLN A 180 -67.43 17.06 -21.35
CA GLN A 180 -66.96 18.38 -21.78
C GLN A 180 -66.70 18.42 -23.29
N ARG A 181 -66.15 17.33 -23.87
CA ARG A 181 -65.98 17.18 -25.33
C ARG A 181 -67.29 17.06 -26.08
N ASN A 182 -68.29 16.40 -25.50
CA ASN A 182 -69.63 16.28 -26.09
C ASN A 182 -70.46 17.57 -25.91
N ALA A 183 -70.29 18.30 -24.80
CA ALA A 183 -70.93 19.59 -24.57
C ALA A 183 -70.39 20.71 -25.48
N SER A 184 -69.12 20.63 -25.91
CA SER A 184 -68.54 21.54 -26.90
C SER A 184 -68.87 21.18 -28.35
N HIS A 185 -69.53 20.05 -28.61
CA HIS A 185 -70.06 19.67 -29.94
C HIS A 185 -71.54 20.05 -30.04
N GLN A 186 -71.82 21.35 -30.11
CA GLN A 186 -73.02 21.81 -30.81
C GLN A 186 -72.79 21.54 -32.29
N VAL A 187 -73.39 20.46 -32.82
CA VAL A 187 -73.56 20.29 -34.26
C VAL A 187 -74.44 21.46 -34.70
N GLN A 188 -73.82 22.54 -35.17
CA GLN A 188 -74.51 23.53 -35.97
C GLN A 188 -74.91 22.84 -37.28
N THR A 189 -76.09 22.24 -37.31
CA THR A 189 -76.81 22.01 -38.56
C THR A 189 -77.31 23.37 -39.05
N ASN A 190 -76.40 24.26 -39.45
CA ASN A 190 -76.76 25.39 -40.28
C ASN A 190 -77.06 24.82 -41.66
N ASN A 191 -78.31 24.41 -41.88
CA ASN A 191 -78.82 24.25 -43.24
C ASN A 191 -79.40 25.62 -43.67
N PRO A 192 -78.66 26.43 -44.44
CA PRO A 192 -79.08 27.78 -44.81
C PRO A 192 -80.29 27.84 -45.76
N TYR A 193 -80.87 26.70 -46.16
CA TYR A 193 -82.02 26.62 -47.08
C TYR A 193 -83.29 26.03 -46.47
N ALA A 194 -83.34 25.80 -45.15
CA ALA A 194 -84.48 25.13 -44.51
C ALA A 194 -85.83 25.85 -44.68
N ASN A 195 -85.84 27.14 -45.03
CA ASN A 195 -87.05 27.97 -45.05
C ASN A 195 -87.36 28.56 -46.43
N ALA A 196 -86.68 28.11 -47.49
CA ALA A 196 -86.75 28.80 -48.79
C ALA A 196 -87.96 28.43 -49.67
N TRP A 197 -88.80 27.45 -49.27
CA TRP A 197 -89.88 26.95 -50.14
C TRP A 197 -91.23 26.70 -49.46
N ASP A 198 -91.41 27.04 -48.18
CA ASP A 198 -92.68 26.81 -47.47
C ASP A 198 -93.39 28.13 -47.14
N VAL A 199 -94.12 28.70 -48.12
CA VAL A 199 -95.35 29.49 -47.88
C VAL A 199 -96.36 29.28 -49.01
N LYS A 200 -97.48 28.65 -48.63
CA LYS A 200 -98.89 28.67 -49.10
C LYS A 200 -99.24 28.58 -50.58
#